data_AF-A0A194R1J1-F1
#
_entry.id   AF-A0A194R1J1-F1
#
_cell.length_a   1.000
_cell.length_b   1.000
_cell.length_c   1.000
_cell.angle_alpha   90.00
_cell.angle_beta   90.00
_cell.angle_gamma   90.00
#
_symmetry.space_group_name_H-M   'P 1'
#
loop_
_entity.id
_entity.type
_entity.pdbx_description
1 polymer ?
#
loop_
_entity_poly.entity_id
_entity_poly.type
_entity_poly.pdbx_seq_one_letter_code
_entity_poly.pdbx_strand_id
1 'polypeptide(L)'
;MIYLNHRDNNCEELRVRFADHTGELTARLPANILQNTLGYTTQQLKAMSSEERAAVRWRLLLEQCCAKLAATPHRLIVLSLRKANPADPIPLY
;
A
#
# COMPACT_ATOMS: atom_id res chain seq x y z
N MET A 1 5.85 -8.17 2.02
CA MET A 1 5.04 -8.44 0.80
C MET A 1 3.61 -7.96 1.00
N ILE A 2 3.13 -6.97 0.23
CA ILE A 2 1.82 -6.27 0.36
C ILE A 2 0.64 -6.98 -0.33
N TYR A 3 -0.28 -7.62 0.41
CA TYR A 3 -1.46 -8.26 -0.20
C TYR A 3 -2.67 -7.31 -0.27
N LEU A 4 -3.27 -7.15 -1.45
CA LEU A 4 -4.44 -6.30 -1.68
C LEU A 4 -5.74 -7.12 -1.79
N ASN A 5 -6.59 -7.05 -0.76
CA ASN A 5 -7.90 -7.73 -0.76
C ASN A 5 -8.96 -6.88 -1.47
N HIS A 6 -9.48 -7.39 -2.60
CA HIS A 6 -10.56 -6.79 -3.35
C HIS A 6 -11.91 -7.19 -2.75
N ARG A 7 -12.58 -6.28 -2.05
CA ARG A 7 -14.01 -6.45 -1.70
C ARG A 7 -14.91 -5.21 -1.72
N ASP A 8 -14.42 -4.01 -2.00
CA ASP A 8 -15.30 -2.85 -2.07
C ASP A 8 -15.17 -2.09 -3.38
N ASN A 9 -16.30 -1.92 -4.07
CA ASN A 9 -16.46 -1.04 -5.23
C ASN A 9 -16.31 0.45 -4.86
N ASN A 10 -16.20 0.76 -3.56
CA ASN A 10 -15.77 2.05 -3.05
C ASN A 10 -14.24 2.09 -2.95
N CYS A 11 -13.62 2.66 -3.97
CA CYS A 11 -12.17 2.86 -4.11
C CYS A 11 -11.60 3.91 -3.13
N GLU A 12 -12.11 3.97 -1.89
CA GLU A 12 -11.67 4.93 -0.87
C GLU A 12 -10.55 4.36 0.00
N GLU A 13 -10.55 3.05 0.27
CA GLU A 13 -9.52 2.36 1.06
C GLU A 13 -9.24 0.96 0.52
N LEU A 14 -7.96 0.59 0.46
CA LEU A 14 -7.48 -0.74 0.10
C LEU A 14 -6.92 -1.46 1.33
N ARG A 15 -7.30 -2.72 1.54
CA ARG A 15 -6.69 -3.53 2.61
C ARG A 15 -5.37 -4.09 2.10
N VAL A 16 -4.27 -3.66 2.73
CA VAL A 16 -2.89 -4.07 2.46
C VAL A 16 -2.39 -4.95 3.60
N ARG A 17 -1.64 -6.01 3.30
CA ARG A 17 -0.93 -6.79 4.32
C ARG A 17 0.57 -6.60 4.17
N PHE A 18 1.21 -5.82 5.02
CA PHE A 18 2.67 -5.72 5.08
C PHE A 18 3.26 -7.02 5.63
N ALA A 19 4.47 -7.37 5.19
CA ALA A 19 5.21 -8.48 5.75
C ALA A 19 6.70 -8.18 5.67
N ASP A 20 7.40 -8.45 6.76
CA ASP A 20 8.85 -8.44 6.87
C ASP A 20 9.33 -9.77 7.50
N HIS A 21 10.61 -9.84 7.87
CA HIS A 21 11.22 -10.98 8.53
C HIS A 21 10.77 -11.16 10.00
N THR A 22 10.04 -10.20 10.59
CA THR A 22 9.46 -10.31 11.95
C THR A 22 8.01 -10.80 11.95
N GLY A 23 7.28 -10.62 10.84
CA GLY A 23 5.91 -11.10 10.72
C GLY A 23 5.08 -10.36 9.67
N GLU A 24 3.76 -10.51 9.79
CA GLU A 24 2.78 -9.90 8.89
C GLU A 24 1.84 -8.95 9.63
N LEU A 25 1.45 -7.86 8.97
CA LEU A 25 0.57 -6.84 9.52
C LEU A 25 -0.45 -6.39 8.48
N THR A 26 -1.74 -6.44 8.81
CA THR A 26 -2.80 -5.95 7.91
C THR A 26 -3.22 -4.53 8.27
N ALA A 27 -3.19 -3.63 7.29
CA ALA A 27 -3.59 -2.24 7.43
C ALA A 27 -4.51 -1.78 6.29
N ARG A 28 -5.16 -0.64 6.50
CA ARG A 28 -5.96 0.06 5.49
C ARG A 28 -5.10 1.14 4.85
N LEU A 29 -5.01 1.12 3.53
CA LEU A 29 -4.33 2.08 2.70
C LEU A 29 -5.37 3.00 2.05
N PRO A 30 -5.48 4.26 2.51
CA PRO A 30 -6.35 5.24 1.89
C PRO A 30 -5.96 5.52 0.43
N ALA A 31 -6.95 5.76 -0.42
CA ALA A 31 -6.72 5.99 -1.84
C ALA A 31 -5.92 7.26 -2.13
N ASN A 32 -6.00 8.30 -1.29
CA ASN A 32 -5.15 9.51 -1.43
C ASN A 32 -3.66 9.17 -1.26
N ILE A 33 -3.30 8.30 -0.32
CA ILE A 33 -1.92 7.84 -0.15
C ILE A 33 -1.49 7.03 -1.36
N LEU A 34 -2.35 6.12 -1.85
CA LEU A 34 -2.07 5.36 -3.06
C LEU A 34 -1.81 6.26 -4.27
N GLN A 35 -2.63 7.29 -4.46
CA GLN A 35 -2.47 8.26 -5.55
C GLN A 35 -1.12 8.97 -5.44
N ASN A 36 -0.74 9.42 -4.24
CA ASN A 36 0.54 10.08 -4.00
C ASN A 36 1.73 9.15 -4.25
N THR A 37 1.63 7.88 -3.87
CA THR A 37 2.74 6.91 -4.02
C THR A 37 2.91 6.43 -5.46
N LEU A 38 1.81 6.24 -6.19
CA LEU A 38 1.84 5.68 -7.55
C LEU A 38 1.79 6.72 -8.66
N GLY A 39 1.37 7.96 -8.35
CA GLY A 39 1.21 9.04 -9.33
C GLY A 39 -0.04 8.92 -10.19
N TYR A 40 -0.98 8.05 -9.85
CA TYR A 40 -2.28 7.93 -10.55
C TYR A 40 -3.37 8.64 -9.77
N THR A 41 -4.35 9.23 -10.45
CA THR A 41 -5.58 9.72 -9.79
C THR A 41 -6.55 8.58 -9.50
N THR A 42 -7.49 8.79 -8.58
CA THR A 42 -8.60 7.83 -8.36
C THR A 42 -9.41 7.54 -9.61
N GLN A 43 -9.62 8.55 -10.47
CA GLN A 43 -10.31 8.36 -11.75
C GLN A 43 -9.52 7.46 -12.70
N GLN A 44 -8.19 7.64 -12.78
CA GLN A 44 -7.32 6.77 -13.57
C GLN A 44 -7.33 5.34 -13.04
N LEU A 45 -7.23 5.16 -11.73
CA LEU A 45 -7.28 3.83 -11.10
C LEU A 45 -8.62 3.11 -11.31
N LYS A 46 -9.73 3.85 -11.37
CA LYS A 46 -11.06 3.32 -11.67
C LYS A 46 -11.22 2.96 -13.15
N ALA A 47 -10.64 3.76 -14.05
CA ALA A 47 -10.67 3.54 -15.49
C ALA A 47 -9.76 2.39 -15.96
N MET A 48 -8.74 2.04 -15.17
CA MET A 48 -7.85 0.91 -15.45
C MET A 48 -8.60 -0.42 -15.51
N SER A 49 -8.25 -1.22 -16.51
CA SER A 49 -8.64 -2.61 -16.64
C SER A 49 -8.16 -3.45 -15.44
N SER A 50 -8.72 -4.65 -15.30
CA SER A 50 -8.30 -5.59 -14.24
C SER A 50 -6.80 -5.91 -14.31
N GLU A 51 -6.26 -6.04 -15.52
CA GLU A 51 -4.85 -6.34 -15.77
C GLU A 51 -3.95 -5.16 -15.42
N GLU A 52 -4.30 -3.95 -15.84
CA GLU A 52 -3.53 -2.73 -15.48
C GLU A 52 -3.52 -2.54 -13.96
N ARG A 53 -4.67 -2.73 -13.30
CA ARG A 53 -4.73 -2.71 -11.83
C ARG A 53 -3.87 -3.83 -11.24
N ALA A 54 -3.84 -5.02 -11.82
CA ALA A 54 -2.96 -6.09 -11.34
C ALA A 54 -1.48 -5.71 -11.47
N ALA A 55 -1.06 -5.15 -12.61
CA ALA A 55 0.31 -4.71 -12.85
C ALA A 55 0.74 -3.63 -11.84
N VAL A 56 -0.12 -2.65 -11.58
CA VAL A 56 0.11 -1.61 -10.56
C VAL A 56 0.29 -2.21 -9.17
N ARG A 57 -0.54 -3.20 -8.80
CA ARG A 57 -0.43 -3.93 -7.53
C ARG A 57 0.89 -4.68 -7.43
N TRP A 58 1.29 -5.38 -8.50
CA TRP A 58 2.56 -6.09 -8.57
C TRP A 58 3.77 -5.16 -8.45
N ARG A 59 3.72 -3.99 -9.08
CA ARG A 59 4.77 -2.98 -8.96
C ARG A 59 4.97 -2.55 -7.51
N LEU A 60 3.88 -2.27 -6.80
CA LEU A 60 3.93 -1.88 -5.38
C LEU A 60 4.43 -3.03 -4.48
N LEU A 61 4.10 -4.28 -4.84
CA LEU A 61 4.48 -5.50 -4.12
C LEU A 61 5.97 -5.80 -4.16
N LEU A 62 6.62 -5.48 -5.27
CA LEU A 62 8.03 -5.78 -5.53
C LEU A 62 8.96 -4.65 -5.04
N GLU A 63 8.42 -3.48 -4.75
CA GLU A 63 9.19 -2.33 -4.28
C GLU A 63 9.39 -2.38 -2.76
N GLN A 64 10.62 -2.15 -2.30
CA GLN A 64 10.87 -1.92 -0.88
C GLN A 64 10.25 -0.57 -0.52
N CYS A 65 9.34 -0.57 0.46
CA CYS A 65 8.58 0.61 0.84
C CYS A 65 8.70 0.88 2.34
N CYS A 66 8.69 2.16 2.71
CA CYS A 66 8.52 2.60 4.08
C CYS A 66 7.08 3.08 4.29
N ALA A 67 6.40 2.49 5.26
CA ALA A 67 5.05 2.86 5.66
C ALA A 67 5.06 3.47 7.06
N LYS A 68 4.38 4.60 7.25
CA LYS A 68 4.00 5.10 8.58
C LYS A 68 2.58 4.64 8.88
N LEU A 69 2.40 4.02 10.04
CA LEU A 69 1.13 3.42 10.44
C LEU A 69 0.58 4.13 11.67
N ALA A 70 -0.71 4.40 11.68
CA ALA A 70 -1.46 4.74 12.87
C ALA A 70 -2.20 3.49 13.36
N ALA A 71 -2.03 3.18 14.65
CA ALA A 71 -2.84 2.18 15.33
C ALA A 71 -4.05 2.87 15.96
N THR A 72 -5.24 2.41 15.57
CA THR A 72 -6.50 2.74 16.24
C THR A 72 -7.13 1.42 16.65
N PRO A 73 -7.78 1.27 17.82
CA PRO A 73 -8.59 0.09 18.07
C PRO A 73 -9.78 0.08 17.10
N HIS A 74 -10.05 -0.89 16.23
CA HIS A 74 -9.45 -2.20 15.93
C HIS A 74 -8.81 -2.25 14.52
N ARG A 75 -8.14 -1.18 14.09
CA ARG A 75 -7.67 -0.94 12.71
C ARG A 75 -6.29 -0.29 12.68
N LEU A 76 -5.47 -0.77 11.76
CA LEU A 76 -4.23 -0.10 11.37
C LEU A 76 -4.49 0.69 10.09
N ILE A 77 -4.05 1.93 10.05
CA ILE A 77 -4.24 2.84 8.92
C ILE A 77 -2.87 3.32 8.45
N VAL A 78 -2.64 3.28 7.15
CA VAL A 78 -1.44 3.82 6.52
C VAL A 78 -1.57 5.34 6.44
N LEU A 79 -0.69 6.05 7.14
CA LEU A 79 -0.60 7.51 7.10
C LEU A 79 0.23 8.00 5.91
N SER A 80 1.28 7.27 5.57
CA SER A 80 2.13 7.58 4.42
C SER A 80 2.80 6.32 3.91
N LEU A 81 2.95 6.21 2.59
CA LEU A 81 3.67 5.15 1.92
C LEU A 81 4.65 5.77 0.93
N ARG A 82 5.94 5.43 1.03
CA ARG A 82 6.98 5.88 0.10
C ARG A 82 7.88 4.72 -0.27
N LYS A 83 8.56 4.84 -1.42
CA LYS A 83 9.67 3.96 -1.75
C LYS A 83 10.79 4.13 -0.72
N ALA A 84 11.43 3.03 -0.37
CA ALA A 84 12.62 3.05 0.46
C ALA A 84 13.74 3.79 -0.28
N ASN A 85 14.45 4.64 0.46
CA ASN A 85 15.62 5.39 0.03
C ASN A 85 16.87 4.76 0.67
N PRO A 86 18.05 4.77 0.02
CA PRO A 86 19.31 4.40 0.67
C PRO A 86 19.59 5.09 2.02
N ALA A 87 19.01 6.27 2.26
CA ALA A 87 19.10 6.99 3.54
C ALA A 87 18.08 6.52 4.59
N ASP A 88 17.11 5.68 4.22
CA ASP A 88 16.24 5.04 5.21
C ASP A 88 17.07 4.07 6.05
N PRO A 89 16.78 3.96 7.37
CA PRO A 89 17.55 3.10 8.25
C PRO A 89 17.54 1.69 7.68
N ILE A 90 18.73 1.21 7.30
CA ILE A 90 18.93 -0.19 6.93
C ILE A 90 18.60 -0.96 8.19
N PRO A 91 17.62 -1.86 8.14
CA PRO A 91 17.32 -2.63 9.31
C PRO A 91 18.53 -3.50 9.67
N LEU A 92 19.16 -3.17 10.81
CA LEU A 92 20.27 -3.91 11.37
C LEU A 92 19.66 -5.08 12.12
N TYR A 93 19.55 -6.23 11.46
CA TYR A 93 19.24 -7.49 12.14
C TYR A 93 20.54 -8.25 12.35
#